data_AF-A0A2V8H236-F1
#
_entry.id   AF-A0A2V8H236-F1
#
_cell.length_a   1.000
_cell.length_b   1.000
_cell.length_c   1.000
_cell.angle_alpha   90.00
_cell.angle_beta   90.00
_cell.angle_gamma   90.00
#
_symmetry.space_group_name_H-M   'P 1'
#
loop_
_entity.id
_entity.type
_entity.pdbx_description
1 polymer ?
#
loop_
_entity_poly.entity_id
_entity_poly.type
_entity_poly.pdbx_seq_one_letter_code
_entity_poly.pdbx_strand_id
1 'polypeptide(L)'
;MSSKNDPRPHLEGDRVVGVSGYTVRPPEARQKPRVSAFINAKFDKIEALRPDLILAFSDLQADIAAELARRGFSVVVFNQRSVAEILRMIRMLGGLIGRSDRAEALASKLEADLASIREQAS
;
A
#
# COMPACT_ATOMS: atom_id res chain seq x y z
N MET A 1 -7.63 36.57 15.32
CA MET A 1 -6.96 35.44 16.00
C MET A 1 -7.77 34.19 15.72
N SER A 2 -7.46 33.48 14.62
CA SER A 2 -8.13 32.21 14.31
C SER A 2 -7.43 31.07 15.04
N SER A 3 -8.23 30.26 15.72
CA SER A 3 -7.85 29.14 16.58
C SER A 3 -6.94 28.14 15.86
N LYS A 4 -5.83 27.77 16.52
CA LYS A 4 -4.77 26.86 16.05
C LYS A 4 -5.10 25.36 16.24
N ASN A 5 -6.36 24.96 16.35
CA ASN A 5 -6.71 23.60 16.81
C ASN A 5 -7.78 22.90 15.97
N ASP A 6 -7.70 23.02 14.64
CA ASP A 6 -8.40 22.08 13.76
C ASP A 6 -7.52 20.83 13.58
N PRO A 7 -7.93 19.64 14.04
CA PRO A 7 -7.18 18.42 13.81
C PRO A 7 -7.14 18.16 12.30
N ARG A 8 -5.97 18.36 11.69
CA ARG A 8 -5.72 17.97 10.29
C ARG A 8 -6.26 16.55 10.08
N PRO A 9 -7.10 16.30 9.06
CA PRO A 9 -7.60 14.95 8.81
C PRO A 9 -6.40 14.02 8.65
N HIS A 10 -6.27 13.02 9.52
CA HIS A 10 -5.18 12.05 9.46
C HIS A 10 -5.19 11.42 8.06
N LEU A 11 -4.12 11.64 7.31
CA LEU A 11 -3.98 11.05 5.99
C LEU A 11 -3.64 9.57 6.18
N GLU A 12 -4.07 8.70 5.26
CA GLU A 12 -3.78 7.26 5.37
C GLU A 12 -2.27 6.97 5.45
N GLY A 13 -1.43 7.87 4.93
CA GLY A 13 0.03 7.81 5.06
C GLY A 13 0.56 7.91 6.50
N ASP A 14 -0.22 8.43 7.44
CA ASP A 14 0.15 8.46 8.87
C ASP A 14 0.20 7.04 9.46
N ARG A 15 -0.60 6.11 8.92
CA ARG A 15 -0.63 4.70 9.32
C ARG A 15 0.58 3.90 8.83
N VAL A 16 1.32 4.43 7.85
CA VAL A 16 2.51 3.76 7.31
C VAL A 16 3.69 3.97 8.24
N VAL A 17 4.17 2.90 8.87
CA VAL A 17 5.32 2.93 9.79
C VAL A 17 6.65 2.58 9.14
N GLY A 18 6.63 1.93 7.98
CA GLY A 18 7.83 1.53 7.25
C GLY A 18 7.56 1.37 5.76
N VAL A 19 8.60 1.55 4.95
CA VAL A 19 8.52 1.51 3.48
C VAL A 19 9.66 0.68 2.89
N SER A 20 9.52 0.30 1.61
CA SER A 20 10.63 -0.29 0.86
C SER A 20 11.60 0.79 0.39
N GLY A 21 12.82 0.37 0.03
CA GLY A 21 13.83 1.25 -0.56
C GLY A 21 13.43 1.88 -1.90
N TYR A 22 12.36 1.38 -2.55
CA TYR A 22 11.87 1.85 -3.85
C TYR A 22 10.68 2.80 -3.74
N THR A 23 10.20 3.10 -2.53
CA THR A 23 9.11 4.06 -2.34
C THR A 23 9.57 5.45 -2.73
N VAL A 24 8.98 5.99 -3.80
CA VAL A 24 9.31 7.33 -4.34
C VAL A 24 8.11 8.27 -4.39
N ARG A 25 6.90 7.73 -4.26
CA ARG A 25 5.64 8.49 -4.28
C ARG A 25 4.73 8.04 -3.13
N PRO A 26 4.00 8.97 -2.52
CA PRO A 26 4.21 10.43 -2.62
C PRO A 26 5.56 10.83 -1.96
N PRO A 27 6.13 12.02 -2.23
CA PRO A 27 7.46 12.40 -1.74
C PRO A 27 7.65 12.27 -0.23
N GLU A 28 6.63 12.59 0.55
CA GLU A 28 6.59 12.48 2.01
C GLU A 28 6.76 11.04 2.51
N ALA A 29 6.38 10.02 1.73
CA ALA A 29 6.58 8.62 2.11
C ALA A 29 8.06 8.25 2.26
N ARG A 30 8.97 9.00 1.62
CA ARG A 30 10.43 8.79 1.78
C ARG A 30 10.96 9.18 3.15
N GLN A 31 10.19 9.92 3.95
CA GLN A 31 10.56 10.27 5.32
C GLN A 31 10.38 9.09 6.29
N LYS A 32 9.64 8.05 5.87
CA LYS A 32 9.41 6.84 6.68
C LYS A 32 10.67 5.93 6.71
N PRO A 33 10.87 5.17 7.79
CA PRO A 33 11.95 4.19 7.87
C PRO A 33 11.95 3.18 6.72
N ARG A 34 13.11 2.97 6.09
CA ARG A 34 13.29 1.95 5.04
C ARG A 34 13.63 0.61 5.65
N VAL A 35 12.74 -0.36 5.48
CA VAL A 35 12.84 -1.68 6.13
C VAL A 35 13.05 -2.85 5.17
N SER A 36 12.88 -2.63 3.87
CA SER A 36 13.17 -3.63 2.84
C SER A 36 13.85 -3.02 1.61
N ALA A 37 14.49 -3.87 0.82
CA ALA A 37 14.90 -3.63 -0.55
C ALA A 37 14.08 -4.57 -1.46
N PHE A 38 14.60 -4.96 -2.63
CA PHE A 38 13.80 -5.67 -3.64
C PHE A 38 13.48 -7.10 -3.19
N ILE A 39 14.53 -7.84 -2.84
CA ILE A 39 14.48 -9.25 -2.40
C ILE A 39 15.05 -9.45 -0.98
N ASN A 40 15.33 -8.36 -0.27
CA ASN A 40 15.90 -8.41 1.08
C ASN A 40 15.03 -7.60 2.05
N ALA A 41 14.83 -8.11 3.27
CA ALA A 41 14.12 -7.42 4.34
C ALA A 41 14.99 -7.34 5.60
N LYS A 42 14.85 -6.25 6.35
CA LYS A 42 15.50 -6.05 7.66
C LYS A 42 14.50 -6.44 8.74
N PHE A 43 14.35 -7.74 9.00
CA PHE A 43 13.30 -8.27 9.90
C PHE A 43 13.29 -7.60 11.28
N ASP A 44 14.45 -7.44 11.92
CA ASP A 44 14.56 -6.76 13.22
C ASP A 44 14.04 -5.31 13.18
N LYS A 45 14.22 -4.61 12.05
CA LYS A 45 13.67 -3.25 11.87
C LYS A 45 12.17 -3.27 11.65
N ILE A 46 11.64 -4.29 10.98
CA ILE A 46 10.19 -4.47 10.80
C ILE A 46 9.56 -4.72 12.17
N GLU A 47 10.13 -5.64 12.95
CA GLU A 47 9.68 -5.96 14.31
C GLU A 47 9.68 -4.74 15.24
N ALA A 48 10.75 -3.94 15.21
CA ALA A 48 10.85 -2.73 16.02
C ALA A 48 9.75 -1.69 15.71
N LEU A 49 9.20 -1.68 14.51
CA LEU A 49 8.10 -0.79 14.12
C LEU A 49 6.72 -1.29 14.57
N ARG A 50 6.61 -2.55 15.01
CA ARG A 50 5.36 -3.19 15.45
C ARG A 50 4.20 -3.00 14.45
N PRO A 51 4.36 -3.36 13.17
CA PRO A 51 3.27 -3.30 12.20
C PRO A 51 2.18 -4.31 12.57
N ASP A 52 0.93 -3.92 12.37
CA ASP A 52 -0.24 -4.80 12.45
C ASP A 52 -0.57 -5.46 11.10
N LEU A 53 -0.18 -4.84 10.00
CA LEU A 53 -0.35 -5.32 8.63
C LEU A 53 0.90 -5.04 7.79
N ILE A 54 1.36 -6.06 7.06
CA ILE A 54 2.44 -5.93 6.07
C ILE A 54 1.88 -6.18 4.67
N LEU A 55 2.09 -5.22 3.78
CA LEU A 55 1.75 -5.34 2.37
C LEU A 55 3.02 -5.67 1.57
N ALA A 56 3.03 -6.83 0.92
CA ALA A 56 4.14 -7.30 0.09
C ALA A 56 3.75 -7.38 -1.38
N PHE A 57 4.74 -7.26 -2.26
CA PHE A 57 4.62 -7.43 -3.71
C PHE A 57 6.01 -7.74 -4.27
N SER A 58 6.28 -8.88 -4.92
CA SER A 58 5.41 -9.86 -5.60
C SER A 58 5.80 -11.31 -5.21
N ASP A 59 5.59 -12.28 -6.09
CA ASP A 59 6.22 -13.62 -6.07
C ASP A 59 7.73 -13.60 -5.73
N LEU A 60 8.47 -12.59 -6.18
CA LEU A 60 9.89 -12.38 -5.84
C LEU A 60 10.13 -12.15 -4.33
N GLN A 61 9.09 -11.80 -3.59
CA GLN A 61 9.12 -11.61 -2.13
C GLN A 61 8.44 -12.74 -1.37
N ALA A 62 8.12 -13.87 -2.02
CA ALA A 62 7.42 -14.99 -1.38
C ALA A 62 8.16 -15.51 -0.13
N ASP A 63 9.49 -15.66 -0.20
CA ASP A 63 10.30 -16.12 0.94
C ASP A 63 10.30 -15.12 2.09
N ILE A 64 10.32 -13.81 1.78
CA ILE A 64 10.21 -12.73 2.77
C ILE A 64 8.84 -12.79 3.45
N ALA A 65 7.77 -12.94 2.67
CA ALA A 65 6.42 -13.01 3.18
C ALA A 65 6.21 -14.25 4.07
N ALA A 66 6.74 -15.40 3.64
CA ALA A 66 6.72 -16.63 4.42
C ALA A 66 7.48 -16.49 5.75
N GLU A 67 8.63 -15.81 5.74
CA GLU A 67 9.39 -15.53 6.96
C GLU A 67 8.66 -14.59 7.91
N LEU A 68 8.06 -13.51 7.40
CA LEU A 68 7.25 -12.60 8.22
C LEU A 68 6.02 -13.29 8.82
N ALA A 69 5.38 -14.19 8.06
CA ALA A 69 4.29 -15.00 8.57
C ALA A 69 4.76 -15.96 9.69
N ARG A 70 5.93 -16.60 9.54
CA ARG A 70 6.53 -17.43 10.61
C ARG A 70 6.86 -16.63 11.88
N ARG A 71 7.17 -15.34 11.73
CA ARG A 71 7.38 -14.39 12.84
C ARG A 71 6.08 -13.88 13.47
N GLY A 72 4.91 -14.32 12.97
CA GLY A 72 3.60 -13.99 13.54
C GLY A 72 2.96 -12.72 13.00
N PHE A 73 3.49 -12.12 11.93
CA PHE A 73 2.88 -10.96 11.30
C PHE A 73 1.71 -11.33 10.40
N SER A 74 0.72 -10.44 10.32
CA SER A 74 -0.29 -10.48 9.26
C SER A 74 0.29 -9.90 7.97
N VAL A 75 0.45 -10.75 6.97
CA VAL A 75 1.06 -10.40 5.69
C VAL A 75 0.05 -10.62 4.57
N VAL A 76 -0.14 -9.61 3.74
CA VAL A 76 -0.92 -9.71 2.50
C VAL A 76 0.03 -9.51 1.34
N VAL A 77 0.14 -10.55 0.50
CA VAL A 77 0.95 -10.52 -0.71
C VAL A 77 0.04 -10.23 -1.90
N PHE A 78 0.33 -9.15 -2.62
CA PHE A 78 -0.28 -8.91 -3.91
C PHE A 78 0.63 -9.39 -5.04
N ASN A 79 0.04 -9.84 -6.15
CA ASN A 79 0.79 -10.32 -7.32
C ASN A 79 0.05 -9.99 -8.63
N GLN A 80 -0.52 -8.79 -8.72
CA GLN A 80 -1.25 -8.31 -9.88
C GLN A 80 -0.37 -8.24 -11.14
N ARG A 81 -0.86 -8.80 -12.25
CA ARG A 81 -0.21 -8.88 -13.58
C ARG A 81 -1.03 -8.24 -14.71
N SER A 82 -2.19 -7.67 -14.40
CA SER A 82 -2.95 -6.86 -15.35
C SER A 82 -3.62 -5.65 -14.69
N VAL A 83 -4.07 -4.71 -15.51
CA VAL A 83 -4.80 -3.51 -15.05
C VAL A 83 -6.06 -3.89 -14.28
N ALA A 84 -6.81 -4.89 -14.75
CA ALA A 84 -7.98 -5.38 -14.02
C ALA A 84 -7.62 -5.92 -12.63
N GLU A 85 -6.44 -6.53 -12.47
CA GLU A 85 -5.99 -7.02 -11.17
C GLU A 85 -5.50 -5.89 -10.26
N ILE A 86 -4.90 -4.83 -10.81
CA ILE A 86 -4.57 -3.61 -10.07
C ILE A 86 -5.83 -3.01 -9.45
N LEU A 87 -6.92 -2.92 -10.23
CA LEU A 87 -8.20 -2.39 -9.76
C LEU A 87 -8.82 -3.27 -8.66
N ARG A 88 -8.72 -4.61 -8.77
CA ARG A 88 -9.12 -5.53 -7.69
C ARG A 88 -8.25 -5.37 -6.45
N MET A 89 -6.94 -5.18 -6.60
CA MET A 89 -6.02 -4.95 -5.50
C MET A 89 -6.39 -3.67 -4.73
N ILE A 90 -6.71 -2.58 -5.42
CA ILE A 90 -7.17 -1.32 -4.79
C ILE A 90 -8.39 -1.57 -3.90
N ARG A 91 -9.41 -2.27 -4.43
CA ARG A 91 -10.63 -2.61 -3.67
C ARG A 91 -10.33 -3.49 -2.46
N MET A 92 -9.51 -4.52 -2.63
CA MET A 92 -9.10 -5.41 -1.55
C MET A 92 -8.36 -4.65 -0.44
N LEU A 93 -7.40 -3.80 -0.80
CA LEU A 93 -6.68 -2.97 0.14
C LEU A 93 -7.62 -2.04 0.90
N GLY A 94 -8.59 -1.43 0.21
CA GLY A 94 -9.64 -0.64 0.82
C GLY A 94 -10.40 -1.39 1.91
N GLY A 95 -10.82 -2.62 1.63
CA GLY A 95 -11.47 -3.48 2.62
C GLY A 95 -10.59 -3.77 3.83
N LEU A 96 -9.31 -4.09 3.60
CA LEU A 96 -8.35 -4.41 4.67
C LEU A 96 -8.10 -3.23 5.63
N ILE A 97 -8.16 -1.99 5.15
CA ILE A 97 -7.86 -0.79 5.97
C ILE A 97 -9.11 -0.03 6.43
N GLY A 98 -10.32 -0.59 6.20
CA GLY A 98 -11.59 0.04 6.56
C GLY A 98 -11.92 1.28 5.72
N ARG A 99 -11.59 1.25 4.43
CA ARG A 99 -11.76 2.33 3.44
C ARG A 99 -12.39 1.84 2.14
N SER A 100 -13.30 0.87 2.22
CA SER A 100 -13.98 0.27 1.05
C SER A 100 -14.60 1.31 0.13
N ASP A 101 -15.36 2.28 0.66
CA ASP A 101 -16.03 3.31 -0.15
C ASP A 101 -15.04 4.16 -0.94
N ARG A 102 -13.93 4.54 -0.30
CA ARG A 102 -12.89 5.36 -0.92
C ARG A 102 -12.11 4.59 -1.98
N ALA A 103 -11.88 3.30 -1.74
CA ALA A 103 -11.24 2.42 -2.69
C ALA A 103 -12.14 2.09 -3.89
N GLU A 104 -13.44 1.87 -3.66
CA GLU A 104 -14.40 1.67 -4.75
C GLU A 104 -14.48 2.90 -5.63
N ALA A 105 -14.68 4.09 -5.04
CA ALA A 105 -14.71 5.34 -5.80
C ALA A 105 -13.44 5.56 -6.64
N LEU A 106 -12.26 5.22 -6.10
CA LEU A 106 -11.00 5.29 -6.84
C LEU A 106 -10.96 4.29 -7.99
N ALA A 107 -11.32 3.03 -7.73
CA ALA A 107 -11.28 1.98 -8.75
C ALA A 107 -12.29 2.24 -9.88
N SER A 108 -13.54 2.64 -9.57
CA SER A 108 -14.55 2.97 -10.57
C SER A 108 -14.12 4.17 -11.42
N LYS A 109 -13.50 5.19 -10.81
CA LYS A 109 -12.96 6.33 -11.55
C LYS A 109 -11.89 5.90 -12.55
N LEU A 110 -10.92 5.10 -12.09
CA LEU A 110 -9.84 4.60 -12.96
C LEU A 110 -10.38 3.71 -14.08
N GLU A 111 -11.41 2.90 -13.82
CA GLU A 111 -12.10 2.10 -14.82
C GLU A 111 -12.76 2.96 -15.90
N ALA A 112 -13.44 4.03 -15.51
CA ALA A 112 -14.04 4.99 -16.43
C ALA A 112 -12.98 5.73 -17.28
N ASP A 113 -11.90 6.20 -16.65
CA ASP A 113 -10.78 6.86 -17.34
C ASP A 113 -10.16 5.93 -18.39
N LEU A 114 -9.96 4.65 -18.07
CA LEU A 114 -9.44 3.64 -19.00
C LEU A 114 -10.41 3.34 -20.15
N ALA A 115 -11.71 3.31 -19.89
CA ALA A 115 -12.72 3.12 -20.93
C ALA A 115 -12.70 4.30 -21.93
N SER A 116 -12.62 5.53 -21.42
CA SER A 116 -12.52 6.74 -22.26
C SER A 116 -11.26 6.73 -23.13
N ILE A 117 -10.10 6.34 -22.58
CA ILE A 117 -8.85 6.25 -23.35
C ILE A 117 -8.96 5.20 -24.47
N ARG A 118 -9.61 4.05 -24.21
CA ARG A 118 -9.80 3.00 -25.22
C ARG A 118 -10.66 3.47 -26.39
N GLU A 119 -11.72 4.23 -26.10
CA GLU A 119 -12.59 4.81 -27.13
C GLU A 119 -11.83 5.81 -28.00
N GLN A 120 -10.99 6.65 -27.40
CA GLN A 120 -10.17 7.64 -28.12
C GLN A 120 -9.05 7.04 -28.97
N ALA A 121 -8.59 5.83 -28.62
CA ALA A 121 -7.50 5.14 -29.30
C ALA A 121 -7.97 4.19 -30.41
N SER A 122 -9.29 4.05 -30.59
CA SER A 122 -9.93 3.25 -31.66
C SER A 122 -10.16 4.10 -32.90
#